data_AF-A0A974WKP8-F1
#
_entry.id   AF-A0A974WKP8-F1
#
_cell.length_a   1.000
_cell.length_b   1.000
_cell.length_c   1.000
_cell.angle_alpha   90.00
_cell.angle_beta   90.00
_cell.angle_gamma   90.00
#
_symmetry.space_group_name_H-M   'P 1'
#
loop_
_entity.id
_entity.type
_entity.pdbx_description
1 polymer ?
#
loop_
_entity_poly.entity_id
_entity_poly.type
_entity_poly.pdbx_seq_one_letter_code
_entity_poly.pdbx_strand_id
1 'polypeptide(L)'
;MYEFIKYLSKEWDRPKLFGAMHISFLVASIIIIALMVIFIKTEKMNVSKIKILVGIIFLILFTVEVLKQLLAIGVIDDSSRTWTYKIYSNPSYIPFQLCSTPLYAIPLYLCVTDKKVGDAILSYIGIFGLWMGAFVMFYPGDVFNENIFICFHTMIYHSLLFILGSFLTIKLIIKYHWKEYLFASIIFLIFYLIAVAGNEFIYQFKNRKSWEWLNGLNLFNMSHRQFTPMLNGFKSIASKMPNYLWTILYVPFTLIGVFVVWTMFALPLFITQYVKKKNRIKKEIDILKHKEQMKKMNTEVVETIEVPDFGLWNNKKFEN
;
A
#
# COMPACT_ATOMS: atom_id res chain seq x y z
N MET A 1 21.90 -27.59 8.28
CA MET A 1 21.09 -27.16 7.11
C MET A 1 19.97 -28.15 6.81
N TYR A 2 20.26 -29.44 6.59
CA TYR A 2 19.24 -30.47 6.34
C TYR A 2 18.06 -30.46 7.34
N GLU A 3 18.32 -30.60 8.65
CA GLU A 3 17.26 -30.63 9.67
C GLU A 3 16.41 -29.35 9.71
N PHE A 4 17.06 -28.20 9.49
CA PHE A 4 16.37 -26.91 9.43
C PHE A 4 15.40 -26.84 8.24
N ILE A 5 15.87 -27.20 7.04
CA ILE A 5 15.02 -27.19 5.85
C ILE A 5 13.94 -28.27 5.94
N LYS A 6 14.24 -29.46 6.49
CA LYS A 6 13.25 -30.51 6.76
C LYS A 6 12.14 -30.04 7.69
N TYR A 7 12.48 -29.28 8.72
CA TYR A 7 11.49 -28.66 9.60
C TYR A 7 10.61 -27.65 8.86
N LEU A 8 11.19 -26.80 8.01
CA LEU A 8 10.44 -25.83 7.19
C LEU A 8 9.60 -26.49 6.08
N SER A 9 10.01 -27.66 5.58
CA SER A 9 9.29 -28.44 4.57
C SER A 9 8.09 -29.21 5.12
N LYS A 10 7.82 -29.15 6.43
CA LYS A 10 6.78 -29.96 7.06
C LYS A 10 5.40 -29.65 6.48
N GLU A 11 4.71 -30.70 6.04
CA GLU A 11 3.35 -30.64 5.51
C GLU A 11 2.31 -30.86 6.61
N TRP A 12 1.19 -30.15 6.47
CA TRP A 12 0.02 -30.17 7.35
C TRP A 12 -1.24 -30.12 6.49
N ASP A 13 -2.39 -30.37 7.12
CA ASP A 13 -3.68 -30.10 6.48
C ASP A 13 -3.73 -28.65 5.99
N ARG A 14 -4.00 -28.50 4.69
CA ARG A 14 -4.12 -27.19 4.05
C ARG A 14 -5.06 -26.28 4.86
N PRO A 15 -4.61 -25.09 5.30
CA PRO A 15 -5.45 -24.18 6.05
C PRO A 15 -6.72 -23.84 5.28
N LYS A 16 -7.87 -23.88 5.96
CA LYS A 16 -9.16 -23.53 5.37
C LYS A 16 -9.26 -22.01 5.16
N LEU A 17 -9.92 -21.60 4.07
CA LEU A 17 -10.37 -20.24 3.88
C LEU A 17 -11.26 -19.83 5.06
N PHE A 18 -10.93 -18.71 5.70
CA PHE A 18 -11.59 -18.25 6.94
C PHE A 18 -11.51 -19.26 8.11
N GLY A 19 -10.53 -20.16 8.10
CA GLY A 19 -10.16 -20.96 9.27
C GLY A 19 -9.45 -20.13 10.35
N ALA A 20 -9.15 -20.75 11.49
CA ALA A 20 -8.56 -20.08 12.65
C ALA A 20 -7.25 -19.34 12.32
N MET A 21 -6.36 -19.94 11.52
CA MET A 21 -5.13 -19.29 11.06
C MET A 21 -5.43 -18.04 10.23
N HIS A 22 -6.35 -18.10 9.27
CA HIS A 22 -6.68 -16.95 8.44
C HIS A 22 -7.26 -15.80 9.28
N ILE A 23 -8.26 -16.12 10.12
CA ILE A 23 -8.95 -15.13 10.95
C ILE A 23 -8.00 -14.49 11.95
N SER A 24 -7.08 -15.24 12.57
CA SER A 24 -6.14 -14.69 13.56
C SER A 24 -5.22 -13.64 12.94
N PHE A 25 -4.65 -13.89 11.76
CA PHE A 25 -3.83 -12.91 11.04
C PHE A 25 -4.62 -11.69 10.56
N LEU A 26 -5.85 -11.90 10.09
CA LEU A 26 -6.73 -10.79 9.67
C LEU A 26 -7.06 -9.87 10.85
N VAL A 27 -7.51 -10.44 11.97
CA VAL A 27 -7.83 -9.69 13.20
C VAL A 27 -6.58 -9.01 13.74
N ALA A 28 -5.45 -9.71 13.81
CA ALA A 28 -4.18 -9.11 14.25
C ALA A 28 -3.78 -7.92 13.37
N SER A 29 -3.93 -8.03 12.05
CA SER A 29 -3.64 -6.94 11.13
C SER A 29 -4.53 -5.72 11.37
N ILE A 30 -5.84 -5.93 11.56
CA ILE A 30 -6.80 -4.86 11.86
C ILE A 30 -6.46 -4.18 13.18
N ILE A 31 -6.13 -4.96 14.23
CA ILE A 31 -5.71 -4.43 15.53
C ILE A 31 -4.44 -3.59 15.35
N ILE A 32 -3.41 -4.10 14.69
CA ILE A 32 -2.15 -3.35 14.47
C ILE A 32 -2.41 -2.06 13.70
N ILE A 33 -3.25 -2.08 12.64
CA ILE A 33 -3.64 -0.87 11.92
C ILE A 33 -4.31 0.12 12.87
N ALA A 34 -5.28 -0.31 13.67
CA ALA A 34 -5.97 0.55 14.63
C ALA A 34 -5.00 1.16 15.66
N LEU A 35 -4.10 0.36 16.22
CA LEU A 35 -3.07 0.81 17.17
C LEU A 35 -2.13 1.83 16.52
N MET A 36 -1.61 1.54 15.33
CA MET A 36 -0.77 2.49 14.58
C MET A 36 -1.54 3.79 14.29
N VAL A 37 -2.81 3.69 13.94
CA VAL A 37 -3.63 4.88 13.64
C VAL A 37 -3.92 5.69 14.90
N ILE A 38 -4.13 5.07 16.05
CA ILE A 38 -4.41 5.79 17.30
C ILE A 38 -3.13 6.43 17.86
N PHE A 39 -2.04 5.67 17.92
CA PHE A 39 -0.83 6.10 18.64
C PHE A 39 0.16 6.91 17.80
N ILE A 40 0.22 6.71 16.48
CA ILE A 40 1.16 7.45 15.63
C ILE A 40 0.51 8.75 15.14
N LYS A 41 0.89 9.87 15.75
CA LYS A 41 0.41 11.21 15.34
C LYS A 41 1.11 11.68 14.07
N THR A 42 0.34 12.03 13.04
CA THR A 42 0.86 12.46 11.72
C THR A 42 1.65 13.74 11.77
N GLU A 43 1.27 14.70 12.60
CA GLU A 43 2.03 15.94 12.85
C GLU A 43 3.47 15.70 13.33
N LYS A 44 3.75 14.51 13.90
CA LYS A 44 5.08 14.11 14.36
C LYS A 44 5.85 13.29 13.33
N MET A 45 5.24 12.95 12.19
CA MET A 45 5.85 12.15 11.14
C MET A 45 6.58 13.04 10.13
N ASN A 46 7.90 12.96 10.11
CA ASN A 46 8.73 13.52 9.05
C ASN A 46 9.15 12.40 8.09
N VAL A 47 9.80 12.77 6.98
CA VAL A 47 10.26 11.82 5.95
C VAL A 47 11.13 10.72 6.56
N SER A 48 12.06 11.06 7.46
CA SER A 48 12.95 10.08 8.10
C SER A 48 12.20 9.03 8.91
N LYS A 49 11.17 9.42 9.68
CA LYS A 49 10.34 8.46 10.44
C LYS A 49 9.52 7.55 9.53
N ILE A 50 9.02 8.07 8.42
CA ILE A 50 8.34 7.26 7.41
C ILE A 50 9.32 6.25 6.80
N LYS A 51 10.54 6.68 6.43
CA LYS A 51 11.59 5.80 5.94
C LYS A 51 11.98 4.73 6.96
N ILE A 52 12.09 5.06 8.24
CA ILE A 52 12.36 4.07 9.31
C ILE A 52 11.23 3.04 9.38
N LEU A 53 9.96 3.47 9.41
CA LEU A 53 8.82 2.56 9.45
C LEU A 53 8.80 1.62 8.23
N VAL A 54 8.93 2.18 7.04
CA VAL A 54 8.97 1.44 5.78
C VAL A 54 10.18 0.49 5.73
N GLY A 55 11.33 0.92 6.25
CA GLY A 55 12.56 0.13 6.35
C GLY A 55 12.43 -1.06 7.30
N ILE A 56 11.82 -0.89 8.47
CA ILE A 56 11.55 -1.99 9.40
C ILE A 56 10.65 -3.05 8.74
N ILE A 57 9.59 -2.62 8.07
CA ILE A 57 8.68 -3.53 7.35
C ILE A 57 9.44 -4.24 6.23
N PHE A 58 10.28 -3.53 5.48
CA PHE A 58 11.12 -4.15 4.46
C PHE A 58 12.08 -5.19 5.03
N LEU A 59 12.74 -4.94 6.16
CA LEU A 59 13.62 -5.93 6.78
C LEU A 59 12.87 -7.22 7.11
N ILE A 60 11.63 -7.13 7.60
CA ILE A 60 10.81 -8.30 7.89
C ILE A 60 10.41 -9.00 6.58
N LEU A 61 9.88 -8.27 5.60
CA LEU A 61 9.49 -8.81 4.29
C LEU A 61 10.66 -9.52 3.60
N PHE A 62 11.83 -8.88 3.59
CA PHE A 62 13.06 -9.42 3.02
C PHE A 62 13.49 -10.69 3.77
N THR A 63 13.48 -10.67 5.09
CA THR A 63 13.89 -11.84 5.90
C THR A 63 12.99 -13.04 5.64
N VAL A 64 11.66 -12.85 5.68
CA VAL A 64 10.74 -13.97 5.42
C VAL A 64 10.84 -14.45 3.98
N GLU A 65 11.06 -13.55 3.02
CA GLU A 65 11.27 -13.92 1.62
C GLU A 65 12.55 -14.75 1.44
N VAL A 66 13.66 -14.35 2.06
CA VAL A 66 14.91 -15.14 2.04
C VAL A 66 14.66 -16.55 2.59
N LEU A 67 13.93 -16.68 3.69
CA LEU A 67 13.58 -17.99 4.25
C LEU A 67 12.72 -18.82 3.29
N LYS A 68 11.76 -18.19 2.58
CA LYS A 68 10.99 -18.85 1.51
C LYS A 68 11.88 -19.30 0.37
N GLN A 69 12.82 -18.48 -0.06
CA GLN A 69 13.73 -18.82 -1.15
C GLN A 69 14.67 -19.98 -0.77
N LEU A 70 15.12 -20.07 0.48
CA LEU A 70 15.89 -21.22 0.96
C LEU A 70 15.13 -22.55 0.83
N LEU A 71 13.81 -22.53 1.05
CA LEU A 71 12.95 -23.69 0.81
C LEU A 71 12.81 -23.98 -0.69
N ALA A 72 12.63 -22.95 -1.51
CA ALA A 72 12.39 -23.09 -2.94
C ALA A 72 13.59 -23.62 -3.73
N ILE A 73 14.82 -23.24 -3.36
CA ILE A 73 16.05 -23.58 -4.09
C ILE A 73 16.69 -24.91 -3.67
N GLY A 74 16.09 -25.59 -2.68
CA GLY A 74 16.67 -26.76 -2.04
C GLY A 74 15.91 -28.05 -2.32
N VAL A 75 16.64 -29.16 -2.44
CA VAL A 75 16.06 -30.51 -2.43
C VAL A 75 16.62 -31.29 -1.25
N ILE A 76 15.72 -31.86 -0.46
CA ILE A 76 16.05 -32.75 0.66
C ILE A 76 16.18 -34.17 0.11
N ASP A 77 17.31 -34.81 0.40
CA ASP A 77 17.48 -36.24 0.22
C ASP A 77 17.51 -36.90 1.60
N ASP A 78 16.41 -37.58 1.94
CA ASP A 78 16.26 -38.27 3.22
C ASP A 78 17.15 -39.51 3.34
N SER A 79 17.57 -40.12 2.22
CA SER A 79 18.41 -41.31 2.23
C SER A 79 19.85 -40.98 2.63
N SER A 80 20.38 -39.86 2.13
CA SER A 80 21.71 -39.36 2.47
C SER A 80 21.72 -38.34 3.60
N ARG A 81 20.53 -37.93 4.11
CA ARG A 81 20.34 -36.81 5.05
C ARG A 81 21.03 -35.53 4.58
N THR A 82 21.00 -35.27 3.27
CA THR A 82 21.62 -34.09 2.68
C THR A 82 20.59 -33.11 2.16
N TRP A 83 20.98 -31.84 2.12
CA TRP A 83 20.27 -30.79 1.42
C TRP A 83 21.13 -30.35 0.26
N THR A 84 20.61 -30.46 -0.96
CA THR A 84 21.33 -30.11 -2.17
C THR A 84 20.70 -28.89 -2.83
N TYR A 85 21.57 -28.00 -3.31
CA TYR A 85 21.16 -26.80 -4.01
C TYR A 85 20.72 -27.16 -5.44
N LYS A 86 19.45 -26.91 -5.77
CA LYS A 86 18.92 -27.08 -7.14
C LYS A 86 18.09 -25.88 -7.55
N ILE A 87 18.75 -24.73 -7.62
CA ILE A 87 18.14 -23.46 -8.01
C ILE A 87 17.45 -23.51 -9.38
N TYR A 88 18.01 -24.24 -10.36
CA TYR A 88 17.47 -24.30 -11.73
C TYR A 88 16.34 -25.30 -11.95
N SER A 89 16.00 -26.12 -10.94
CA SER A 89 14.90 -27.09 -11.04
C SER A 89 13.57 -26.56 -10.52
N ASN A 90 13.55 -25.43 -9.79
CA ASN A 90 12.32 -24.87 -9.26
C ASN A 90 11.88 -23.64 -10.07
N PRO A 91 10.75 -23.71 -10.79
CA PRO A 91 10.19 -22.55 -11.45
C PRO A 91 9.78 -21.50 -10.40
N SER A 92 10.39 -20.31 -10.44
CA SER A 92 10.14 -19.13 -9.56
C SER A 92 11.08 -18.91 -8.36
N TYR A 93 12.35 -19.33 -8.44
CA TYR A 93 13.35 -19.00 -7.41
C TYR A 93 13.71 -17.49 -7.33
N ILE A 94 13.34 -16.69 -8.33
CA ILE A 94 13.44 -15.23 -8.25
C ILE A 94 12.08 -14.65 -7.84
N PRO A 95 12.01 -13.86 -6.76
CA PRO A 95 10.77 -13.26 -6.31
C PRO A 95 10.43 -12.04 -7.17
N PHE A 96 9.80 -12.27 -8.32
CA PHE A 96 9.33 -11.20 -9.21
C PHE A 96 7.84 -11.35 -9.53
N GLN A 97 7.02 -11.69 -8.54
CA GLN A 97 5.56 -11.55 -8.60
C GLN A 97 5.12 -10.15 -8.16
N LEU A 98 3.85 -9.77 -8.42
CA LEU A 98 3.30 -8.47 -7.98
C LEU A 98 3.61 -8.24 -6.50
N CYS A 99 3.28 -9.22 -5.68
CA CYS A 99 3.41 -9.16 -4.22
C CYS A 99 4.87 -8.98 -3.76
N SER A 100 5.85 -9.42 -4.54
CA SER A 100 7.28 -9.22 -4.25
C SER A 100 7.85 -7.90 -4.78
N THR A 101 7.12 -7.15 -5.62
CA THR A 101 7.58 -5.82 -6.10
C THR A 101 7.95 -4.82 -4.98
N PRO A 102 7.35 -4.84 -3.77
CA PRO A 102 7.81 -4.00 -2.66
C PRO A 102 9.25 -4.27 -2.23
N LEU A 103 9.79 -5.47 -2.46
CA LEU A 103 11.20 -5.78 -2.17
C LEU A 103 12.17 -4.98 -3.04
N TYR A 104 11.70 -4.46 -4.17
CA TYR A 104 12.46 -3.61 -5.08
C TYR A 104 12.09 -2.13 -4.88
N ALA A 105 10.79 -1.83 -4.75
CA ALA A 105 10.32 -0.45 -4.58
C ALA A 105 10.74 0.16 -3.24
N ILE A 106 10.72 -0.60 -2.14
CA ILE A 106 11.08 -0.06 -0.82
C ILE A 106 12.56 0.35 -0.76
N PRO A 107 13.54 -0.48 -1.15
CA PRO A 107 14.94 -0.04 -1.19
C PRO A 107 15.15 1.24 -2.02
N LEU A 108 14.49 1.34 -3.18
CA LEU A 108 14.53 2.55 -4.01
C LEU A 108 13.99 3.77 -3.24
N TYR A 109 12.86 3.63 -2.54
CA TYR A 109 12.31 4.68 -1.69
C TYR A 109 13.25 5.09 -0.54
N LEU A 110 13.93 4.12 0.08
CA LEU A 110 14.85 4.40 1.18
C LEU A 110 16.07 5.18 0.68
N CYS A 111 16.60 4.83 -0.50
CA CYS A 111 17.80 5.45 -1.07
C CYS A 111 17.54 6.76 -1.83
N VAL A 112 16.33 6.99 -2.35
CA VAL A 112 16.04 8.20 -3.14
C VAL A 112 16.04 9.46 -2.27
N THR A 113 16.72 10.49 -2.76
CA THR A 113 16.80 11.82 -2.12
C THR A 113 15.85 12.82 -2.77
N ASP A 114 15.53 12.66 -4.06
CA ASP A 114 14.54 13.49 -4.73
C ASP A 114 13.15 13.26 -4.14
N LYS A 115 12.51 14.35 -3.72
CA LYS A 115 11.21 14.30 -3.05
C LYS A 115 10.09 13.83 -3.98
N LYS A 116 10.07 14.27 -5.24
CA LYS A 116 8.97 13.94 -6.16
C LYS A 116 9.00 12.46 -6.53
N VAL A 117 10.19 11.94 -6.80
CA VAL A 117 10.40 10.52 -7.07
C VAL A 117 10.11 9.70 -5.81
N GLY A 118 10.58 10.15 -4.64
CA GLY A 118 10.28 9.52 -3.35
C GLY A 118 8.79 9.45 -3.05
N ASP A 119 8.05 10.53 -3.27
CA ASP A 119 6.60 10.59 -3.08
C ASP A 119 5.88 9.64 -4.05
N ALA A 120 6.30 9.58 -5.33
CA ALA A 120 5.74 8.64 -6.31
C ALA A 120 5.95 7.16 -5.91
N ILE A 121 7.16 6.80 -5.47
CA ILE A 121 7.46 5.44 -5.02
C ILE A 121 6.70 5.12 -3.73
N LEU A 122 6.59 6.06 -2.80
CA LEU A 122 5.79 5.88 -1.58
C LEU A 122 4.31 5.66 -1.91
N SER A 123 3.77 6.40 -2.88
CA SER A 123 2.42 6.22 -3.37
C SER A 123 2.22 4.84 -3.98
N TYR A 124 3.18 4.31 -4.75
CA TYR A 124 3.15 2.92 -5.20
C TYR A 124 3.13 1.93 -4.02
N ILE A 125 4.07 2.07 -3.08
CA ILE A 125 4.18 1.18 -1.91
C ILE A 125 2.87 1.17 -1.11
N GLY A 126 2.23 2.31 -0.89
CA GLY A 126 0.99 2.33 -0.12
C GLY A 126 -0.25 1.91 -0.91
N ILE A 127 -0.43 2.38 -2.15
CA ILE A 127 -1.63 2.11 -2.96
C ILE A 127 -1.62 0.65 -3.45
N PHE A 128 -0.55 0.22 -4.13
CA PHE A 128 -0.45 -1.15 -4.59
C PHE A 128 -0.17 -2.11 -3.43
N GLY A 129 0.59 -1.71 -2.40
CA GLY A 129 0.77 -2.53 -1.21
C GLY A 129 -0.54 -2.83 -0.49
N LEU A 130 -1.42 -1.84 -0.36
CA LEU A 130 -2.77 -2.05 0.16
C LEU A 130 -3.54 -3.07 -0.67
N TRP A 131 -3.56 -2.92 -2.01
CA TRP A 131 -4.23 -3.87 -2.90
C TRP A 131 -3.67 -5.30 -2.75
N MET A 132 -2.36 -5.46 -2.84
CA MET A 132 -1.68 -6.76 -2.76
C MET A 132 -1.88 -7.45 -1.41
N GLY A 133 -1.84 -6.68 -0.33
CA GLY A 133 -2.13 -7.16 1.01
C GLY A 133 -3.60 -7.55 1.15
N ALA A 134 -4.51 -6.63 0.85
CA ALA A 134 -5.95 -6.83 0.99
C ALA A 134 -6.46 -8.01 0.16
N PHE A 135 -6.02 -8.15 -1.09
CA PHE A 135 -6.47 -9.22 -1.97
C PHE A 135 -6.26 -10.61 -1.34
N VAL A 136 -5.08 -10.87 -0.81
CA VAL A 136 -4.77 -12.15 -0.15
C VAL A 136 -5.37 -12.25 1.25
N MET A 137 -5.43 -11.15 1.99
CA MET A 137 -6.02 -11.13 3.34
C MET A 137 -7.55 -11.30 3.34
N PHE A 138 -8.23 -11.05 2.22
CA PHE A 138 -9.67 -11.32 2.09
C PHE A 138 -9.97 -12.58 1.27
N TYR A 139 -9.03 -13.01 0.42
CA TYR A 139 -9.16 -14.21 -0.41
C TYR A 139 -7.83 -14.99 -0.51
N PRO A 140 -7.42 -15.75 0.54
CA PRO A 140 -6.18 -16.53 0.50
C PRO A 140 -6.34 -17.90 -0.20
N GLY A 141 -7.46 -18.14 -0.90
CA GLY A 141 -7.83 -19.45 -1.43
C GLY A 141 -6.73 -20.11 -2.25
N ASP A 142 -6.14 -19.38 -3.19
CA ASP A 142 -5.13 -19.91 -4.12
C ASP A 142 -3.69 -19.90 -3.58
N VAL A 143 -3.46 -19.35 -2.38
CA VAL A 143 -2.11 -19.23 -1.80
C VAL A 143 -1.85 -20.20 -0.64
N PHE A 144 -2.90 -20.71 0.00
CA PHE A 144 -2.74 -21.78 0.99
C PHE A 144 -2.46 -23.11 0.32
N ASN A 145 -1.43 -23.81 0.81
CA ASN A 145 -1.03 -25.15 0.40
C ASN A 145 -0.74 -26.02 1.63
N GLU A 146 -0.22 -27.22 1.42
CA GLU A 146 0.07 -28.17 2.51
C GLU A 146 1.33 -27.80 3.29
N ASN A 147 2.21 -26.96 2.73
CA ASN A 147 3.38 -26.49 3.45
C ASN A 147 3.01 -25.36 4.42
N ILE A 148 3.07 -25.66 5.72
CA ILE A 148 2.66 -24.73 6.78
C ILE A 148 3.54 -23.47 6.81
N PHE A 149 4.83 -23.61 6.56
CA PHE A 149 5.76 -22.47 6.53
C PHE A 149 5.43 -21.52 5.39
N ILE A 150 5.11 -22.02 4.19
CA ILE A 150 4.66 -21.19 3.06
C ILE A 150 3.36 -20.47 3.39
N CYS A 151 2.42 -21.14 4.08
CA CYS A 151 1.19 -20.50 4.54
C CYS A 151 1.47 -19.37 5.54
N PHE A 152 2.36 -19.59 6.52
CA PHE A 152 2.76 -18.55 7.49
C PHE A 152 3.51 -17.39 6.81
N HIS A 153 4.44 -17.69 5.92
CA HIS A 153 5.14 -16.70 5.09
C HIS A 153 4.11 -15.82 4.38
N THR A 154 3.18 -16.44 3.65
CA THR A 154 2.15 -15.74 2.89
C THR A 154 1.34 -14.83 3.80
N MET A 155 0.85 -15.33 4.93
CA MET A 155 0.05 -14.53 5.86
C MET A 155 0.82 -13.37 6.46
N ILE A 156 2.06 -13.58 6.93
CA ILE A 156 2.91 -12.52 7.48
C ILE A 156 3.19 -11.47 6.41
N TYR A 157 3.60 -11.91 5.22
CA TYR A 157 4.01 -11.05 4.13
C TYR A 157 2.86 -10.15 3.66
N HIS A 158 1.67 -10.73 3.44
CA HIS A 158 0.49 -9.97 3.01
C HIS A 158 -0.13 -9.14 4.13
N SER A 159 -0.06 -9.59 5.39
CA SER A 159 -0.47 -8.78 6.55
C SER A 159 0.36 -7.50 6.62
N LEU A 160 1.68 -7.58 6.44
CA LEU A 160 2.56 -6.40 6.48
C LEU A 160 2.29 -5.41 5.36
N LEU A 161 2.05 -5.88 4.13
CA LEU A 161 1.65 -5.02 3.02
C LEU A 161 0.29 -4.35 3.28
N PHE A 162 -0.66 -5.11 3.80
CA PHE A 162 -1.98 -4.62 4.15
C PHE A 162 -1.92 -3.56 5.26
N ILE A 163 -1.15 -3.81 6.32
CA ILE A 163 -0.92 -2.89 7.44
C ILE A 163 -0.26 -1.61 6.94
N LEU A 164 0.83 -1.71 6.18
CA LEU A 164 1.55 -0.55 5.66
C LEU A 164 0.69 0.29 4.73
N GLY A 165 0.07 -0.34 3.74
CA GLY A 165 -0.78 0.35 2.76
C GLY A 165 -1.99 1.01 3.42
N SER A 166 -2.64 0.31 4.36
CA SER A 166 -3.74 0.86 5.14
C SER A 166 -3.29 2.05 5.99
N PHE A 167 -2.17 1.91 6.71
CA PHE A 167 -1.65 2.98 7.56
C PHE A 167 -1.31 4.25 6.76
N LEU A 168 -0.55 4.12 5.66
CA LEU A 168 -0.17 5.25 4.81
C LEU A 168 -1.39 5.95 4.20
N THR A 169 -2.41 5.18 3.83
CA THR A 169 -3.66 5.68 3.26
C THR A 169 -4.52 6.35 4.34
N ILE A 170 -4.77 5.68 5.46
CA ILE A 170 -5.67 6.16 6.53
C ILE A 170 -5.12 7.43 7.19
N LYS A 171 -3.80 7.50 7.36
CA LYS A 171 -3.15 8.70 7.89
C LYS A 171 -3.00 9.83 6.87
N LEU A 172 -3.46 9.63 5.64
CA LEU A 172 -3.26 10.55 4.51
C LEU A 172 -1.80 10.98 4.35
N ILE A 173 -0.87 10.07 4.65
CA ILE A 173 0.54 10.25 4.30
C ILE A 173 0.63 10.26 2.77
N ILE A 174 -0.11 9.34 2.14
CA ILE A 174 -0.44 9.39 0.72
C ILE A 174 -1.77 10.13 0.59
N LYS A 175 -1.77 11.23 -0.18
CA LYS A 175 -2.97 12.05 -0.35
C LYS A 175 -3.98 11.33 -1.22
N TYR A 176 -5.27 11.46 -0.89
CA TYR A 176 -6.32 11.01 -1.79
C TYR A 176 -6.45 11.97 -2.97
N HIS A 177 -5.63 11.75 -4.00
CA HIS A 177 -5.56 12.58 -5.19
C HIS A 177 -5.19 11.74 -6.42
N TRP A 178 -5.78 12.04 -7.58
CA TRP A 178 -5.61 11.25 -8.80
C TRP A 178 -4.15 11.12 -9.24
N LYS A 179 -3.32 12.14 -9.01
CA LYS A 179 -1.88 12.10 -9.32
C LYS A 179 -1.13 11.01 -8.54
N GLU A 180 -1.49 10.78 -7.27
CA GLU A 180 -0.84 9.72 -6.48
C GLU A 180 -1.14 8.35 -7.08
N TYR A 181 -2.40 8.14 -7.47
CA TYR A 181 -2.82 6.94 -8.18
C TYR A 181 -2.10 6.81 -9.53
N LEU A 182 -2.05 7.87 -10.35
CA LEU A 182 -1.36 7.83 -11.65
C LEU A 182 0.12 7.44 -11.50
N PHE A 183 0.85 8.09 -10.59
CA PHE A 183 2.28 7.80 -10.40
C PHE A 183 2.50 6.37 -9.89
N ALA A 184 1.65 5.90 -8.98
CA ALA A 184 1.66 4.50 -8.55
C ALA A 184 1.40 3.55 -9.72
N SER A 185 0.42 3.85 -10.59
CA SER A 185 0.11 3.07 -11.77
C SER A 185 1.26 3.04 -12.77
N ILE A 186 2.00 4.13 -12.96
CA ILE A 186 3.18 4.17 -13.83
C ILE A 186 4.26 3.21 -13.31
N ILE A 187 4.54 3.21 -12.01
CA ILE A 187 5.52 2.29 -11.41
C ILE A 187 5.08 0.83 -11.57
N PHE A 188 3.79 0.53 -11.36
CA PHE A 188 3.24 -0.78 -11.66
C PHE A 188 3.47 -1.19 -13.11
N LEU A 189 3.17 -0.31 -14.07
CA LEU A 189 3.36 -0.58 -15.49
C LEU A 189 4.82 -0.87 -15.82
N ILE A 190 5.77 -0.17 -15.19
CA ILE A 190 7.20 -0.45 -15.34
C ILE A 190 7.53 -1.88 -14.88
N PHE A 191 7.13 -2.27 -13.66
CA PHE A 191 7.35 -3.65 -13.17
C PHE A 191 6.68 -4.70 -14.06
N TYR A 192 5.46 -4.43 -14.50
CA TYR A 192 4.71 -5.31 -15.37
C TYR A 192 5.40 -5.48 -16.74
N LEU A 193 5.87 -4.39 -17.36
CA LEU A 193 6.61 -4.45 -18.62
C LEU A 193 7.94 -5.19 -18.47
N ILE A 194 8.66 -4.98 -17.37
CA ILE A 194 9.88 -5.74 -17.04
C ILE A 194 9.57 -7.24 -16.96
N ALA A 195 8.47 -7.62 -16.31
CA ALA A 195 8.07 -9.02 -16.21
C ALA A 195 7.76 -9.66 -17.58
N VAL A 196 6.95 -8.99 -18.39
CA VAL A 196 6.58 -9.48 -19.73
C VAL A 196 7.80 -9.59 -20.64
N ALA A 197 8.61 -8.52 -20.71
CA ALA A 197 9.81 -8.50 -21.54
C ALA A 197 10.84 -9.53 -21.07
N GLY A 198 11.04 -9.66 -19.76
CA GLY A 198 11.98 -10.62 -19.18
C GLY A 198 11.54 -12.06 -19.39
N ASN A 199 10.25 -12.38 -19.32
CA ASN A 199 9.75 -13.72 -19.66
C ASN A 199 9.92 -14.05 -21.15
N GLU A 200 9.70 -13.09 -22.05
CA GLU A 200 9.97 -13.33 -23.48
C GLU A 200 11.48 -13.52 -23.70
N PHE A 201 12.33 -12.74 -23.05
CA PHE A 201 13.78 -12.95 -23.08
C PHE A 201 14.14 -14.36 -22.60
N ILE A 202 13.66 -14.79 -21.44
CA ILE A 202 13.89 -16.14 -20.91
C ILE A 202 13.48 -17.20 -21.93
N TYR A 203 12.31 -17.06 -22.54
CA TYR A 203 11.81 -18.01 -23.53
C TYR A 203 12.72 -18.13 -24.76
N GLN A 204 13.24 -17.02 -25.28
CA GLN A 204 14.10 -17.02 -26.47
C GLN A 204 15.46 -17.68 -26.24
N PHE A 205 15.94 -17.70 -24.98
CA PHE A 205 17.28 -18.19 -24.64
C PHE A 205 17.30 -19.52 -23.87
N LYS A 206 16.15 -20.05 -23.43
CA LYS A 206 16.06 -21.27 -22.60
C LYS A 206 16.73 -22.52 -23.19
N ASN A 207 16.76 -22.65 -24.53
CA ASN A 207 17.33 -23.82 -25.21
C ASN A 207 18.85 -23.71 -25.41
N ARG A 208 19.49 -22.60 -24.99
CA ARG A 208 20.94 -22.44 -25.11
C ARG A 208 21.64 -23.03 -23.90
N LYS A 209 22.57 -23.94 -24.13
CA LYS A 209 23.36 -24.62 -23.08
C LYS A 209 24.11 -23.64 -22.14
N SER A 210 24.58 -22.50 -22.66
CA SER A 210 25.23 -21.46 -21.84
C SER A 210 24.28 -20.66 -20.95
N TRP A 211 22.97 -20.86 -21.10
CA TRP A 211 21.91 -20.14 -20.38
C TRP A 211 20.96 -21.11 -19.67
N GLU A 212 21.42 -22.31 -19.31
CA GLU A 212 20.64 -23.27 -18.53
C GLU A 212 20.16 -22.69 -17.20
N TRP A 213 20.83 -21.65 -16.68
CA TRP A 213 20.41 -20.94 -15.47
C TRP A 213 19.10 -20.15 -15.62
N LEU A 214 18.69 -19.84 -16.86
CA LEU A 214 17.39 -19.26 -17.17
C LEU A 214 16.26 -20.29 -17.04
N ASN A 215 16.58 -21.58 -17.05
CA ASN A 215 15.58 -22.62 -16.84
C ASN A 215 15.04 -22.49 -15.40
N GLY A 216 13.72 -22.43 -15.29
CA GLY A 216 13.03 -22.19 -14.01
C GLY A 216 12.86 -20.70 -13.64
N LEU A 217 13.37 -19.75 -14.43
CA LEU A 217 13.01 -18.34 -14.20
C LEU A 217 11.59 -18.05 -14.67
N ASN A 218 10.84 -17.37 -13.81
CA ASN A 218 9.50 -16.91 -14.12
C ASN A 218 9.23 -15.58 -13.44
N LEU A 219 9.12 -14.54 -14.25
CA LEU A 219 8.87 -13.18 -13.79
C LEU A 219 7.35 -12.96 -13.82
N PHE A 220 6.71 -13.04 -12.67
CA PHE A 220 5.31 -12.66 -12.49
C PHE A 220 4.26 -13.58 -13.15
N ASN A 221 4.64 -14.70 -13.77
CA ASN A 221 3.73 -15.55 -14.56
C ASN A 221 2.96 -14.76 -15.65
N MET A 222 3.57 -13.68 -16.16
CA MET A 222 2.97 -12.78 -17.15
C MET A 222 3.72 -12.89 -18.48
N SER A 223 3.11 -13.57 -19.45
CA SER A 223 3.55 -13.63 -20.84
C SER A 223 2.38 -14.16 -21.66
N HIS A 224 2.30 -13.79 -22.94
CA HIS A 224 1.35 -14.42 -23.86
C HIS A 224 1.57 -15.93 -24.04
N ARG A 225 2.69 -16.47 -23.56
CA ARG A 225 3.04 -17.89 -23.62
C ARG A 225 2.85 -18.63 -22.31
N GLN A 226 2.51 -17.94 -21.22
CA GLN A 226 2.37 -18.52 -19.89
C GLN A 226 0.92 -18.46 -19.40
N PHE A 227 0.53 -19.49 -18.65
CA PHE A 227 -0.74 -19.48 -17.95
C PHE A 227 -0.63 -18.59 -16.71
N THR A 228 -1.52 -17.62 -16.58
CA THR A 228 -1.57 -16.74 -15.41
C THR A 228 -2.42 -17.39 -14.30
N PRO A 229 -1.92 -17.54 -13.06
CA PRO A 229 -2.67 -18.15 -11.96
C PRO A 229 -4.01 -17.47 -11.65
N MET A 230 -4.15 -16.17 -11.94
CA MET A 230 -5.41 -15.42 -11.81
C MET A 230 -6.56 -15.99 -12.66
N LEU A 231 -6.24 -16.76 -13.70
CA LEU A 231 -7.22 -17.44 -14.55
C LEU A 231 -7.91 -18.63 -13.88
N ASN A 232 -7.36 -19.12 -12.76
CA ASN A 232 -7.96 -20.23 -12.03
C ASN A 232 -9.38 -19.89 -11.52
N GLY A 233 -9.62 -18.64 -11.12
CA GLY A 233 -10.95 -18.16 -10.72
C GLY A 233 -11.92 -17.99 -11.89
N PHE A 234 -11.43 -17.92 -13.12
CA PHE A 234 -12.21 -17.69 -14.33
C PHE A 234 -12.10 -18.83 -15.34
N LYS A 235 -11.78 -20.06 -14.91
CA LYS A 235 -11.51 -21.21 -15.80
C LYS A 235 -12.54 -21.41 -16.92
N SER A 236 -13.82 -21.14 -16.65
CA SER A 236 -14.92 -21.25 -17.63
C SER A 236 -14.83 -20.25 -18.79
N ILE A 237 -14.24 -19.09 -18.55
CA ILE A 237 -14.01 -18.02 -19.54
C ILE A 237 -12.59 -18.13 -20.09
N ALA A 238 -11.62 -18.44 -19.23
CA ALA A 238 -10.20 -18.48 -19.55
C ALA A 238 -9.85 -19.55 -20.60
N SER A 239 -10.55 -20.69 -20.59
CA SER A 239 -10.37 -21.73 -21.61
C SER A 239 -10.83 -21.31 -23.02
N LYS A 240 -11.61 -20.24 -23.13
CA LYS A 240 -12.16 -19.73 -24.40
C LYS A 240 -11.36 -18.56 -24.97
N MET A 241 -10.37 -18.05 -24.24
CA MET A 241 -9.61 -16.87 -24.62
C MET A 241 -8.12 -17.21 -24.79
N PRO A 242 -7.45 -16.64 -25.80
CA PRO A 242 -6.02 -16.84 -25.96
C PRO A 242 -5.23 -16.10 -24.87
N ASN A 243 -4.09 -16.67 -24.46
CA ASN A 243 -3.27 -16.17 -23.34
C ASN A 243 -2.81 -14.71 -23.49
N TYR A 244 -2.52 -14.24 -24.71
CA TYR A 244 -2.13 -12.84 -24.94
C TYR A 244 -3.21 -11.85 -24.51
N LEU A 245 -4.49 -12.22 -24.65
CA LEU A 245 -5.61 -11.35 -24.29
C LEU A 245 -5.69 -11.19 -22.78
N TRP A 246 -5.40 -12.25 -22.02
CA TRP A 246 -5.31 -12.20 -20.56
C TRP A 246 -4.13 -11.36 -20.08
N THR A 247 -2.98 -11.47 -20.76
CA THR A 247 -1.82 -10.60 -20.49
C THR A 247 -2.27 -9.13 -20.61
N ILE A 248 -2.93 -8.76 -21.71
CA ILE A 248 -3.41 -7.38 -21.92
C ILE A 248 -4.48 -6.97 -20.89
N LEU A 249 -5.49 -7.82 -20.65
CA LEU A 249 -6.61 -7.53 -19.73
C LEU A 249 -6.20 -7.46 -18.25
N TYR A 250 -5.07 -8.08 -17.88
CA TYR A 250 -4.53 -8.02 -16.52
C TYR A 250 -4.30 -6.60 -16.03
N VAL A 251 -3.77 -5.73 -16.91
CA VAL A 251 -3.46 -4.33 -16.58
C VAL A 251 -4.72 -3.55 -16.19
N PRO A 252 -5.76 -3.40 -17.05
CA PRO A 252 -6.96 -2.67 -16.68
C PRO A 252 -7.68 -3.31 -15.49
N PHE A 253 -7.71 -4.64 -15.38
CA PHE A 253 -8.32 -5.32 -14.24
C PHE A 253 -7.62 -4.96 -12.92
N THR A 254 -6.29 -5.00 -12.90
CA THR A 254 -5.50 -4.67 -11.72
C THR A 254 -5.65 -3.19 -11.37
N LEU A 255 -5.58 -2.29 -12.35
CA LEU A 255 -5.76 -0.86 -12.13
C LEU A 255 -7.14 -0.54 -11.54
N ILE A 256 -8.22 -1.10 -12.11
CA ILE A 256 -9.57 -0.92 -11.56
C ILE A 256 -9.66 -1.47 -10.13
N GLY A 257 -9.16 -2.68 -9.88
CA GLY A 257 -9.17 -3.29 -8.55
C GLY A 257 -8.43 -2.45 -7.50
N VAL A 258 -7.22 -1.99 -7.85
CA VAL A 258 -6.40 -1.10 -7.01
C VAL A 258 -7.14 0.19 -6.71
N PHE A 259 -7.73 0.83 -7.73
CA PHE A 259 -8.48 2.08 -7.55
C PHE A 259 -9.67 1.90 -6.63
N VAL A 260 -10.45 0.83 -6.81
CA VAL A 260 -11.63 0.53 -5.97
C VAL A 260 -11.21 0.32 -4.52
N VAL A 261 -10.23 -0.56 -4.26
CA VAL A 261 -9.79 -0.87 -2.89
C VAL A 261 -9.17 0.35 -2.22
N TRP A 262 -8.33 1.10 -2.92
CA TRP A 262 -7.74 2.31 -2.35
C TRP A 262 -8.81 3.37 -2.03
N THR A 263 -9.78 3.55 -2.93
CA THR A 263 -10.91 4.47 -2.71
C THR A 263 -11.74 4.06 -1.50
N MET A 264 -12.01 2.77 -1.29
CA MET A 264 -12.75 2.28 -0.12
C MET A 264 -12.09 2.69 1.21
N PHE A 265 -10.75 2.70 1.28
CA PHE A 265 -10.01 3.08 2.48
C PHE A 265 -9.84 4.60 2.62
N ALA A 266 -9.63 5.31 1.50
CA ALA A 266 -9.32 6.73 1.50
C ALA A 266 -10.57 7.63 1.56
N LEU A 267 -11.65 7.24 0.90
CA LEU A 267 -12.84 8.09 0.68
C LEU A 267 -13.55 8.50 1.98
N PRO A 268 -13.81 7.60 2.96
CA PRO A 268 -14.48 8.01 4.19
C PRO A 268 -13.71 9.13 4.90
N LEU A 269 -12.39 9.02 4.92
CA LEU A 269 -11.50 9.97 5.59
C LEU A 269 -11.43 11.30 4.85
N PHE A 270 -11.34 11.25 3.52
CA PHE A 270 -11.41 12.44 2.69
C PHE A 270 -12.71 13.23 2.94
N ILE A 271 -13.86 12.54 2.99
CA ILE A 271 -15.15 13.14 3.31
C ILE A 271 -15.12 13.80 4.70
N THR A 272 -14.62 13.10 5.73
CA THR A 272 -14.55 13.68 7.08
C THR A 272 -13.68 14.94 7.13
N GLN A 273 -12.55 14.97 6.43
CA GLN A 273 -11.67 16.14 6.40
C GLN A 273 -12.28 17.29 5.60
N TYR A 274 -12.94 16.99 4.49
CA TYR A 274 -13.66 17.98 3.69
C TYR A 274 -14.77 18.66 4.51
N VAL A 275 -15.58 17.88 5.24
CA VAL A 275 -16.62 18.39 6.12
C VAL A 275 -16.03 19.25 7.25
N LYS A 276 -14.96 18.78 7.92
CA LYS A 276 -14.28 19.56 8.96
C LYS A 276 -13.74 20.90 8.43
N LYS A 277 -13.10 20.89 7.26
CA LYS A 277 -12.58 22.10 6.62
C LYS A 277 -13.71 23.09 6.27
N LYS A 278 -14.80 22.59 5.67
CA LYS A 278 -15.97 23.41 5.34
C LYS A 278 -16.59 24.05 6.60
N ASN A 279 -16.73 23.29 7.68
CA ASN A 279 -17.26 23.79 8.95
C ASN A 279 -16.36 24.85 9.59
N ARG A 280 -15.03 24.67 9.51
CA ARG A 280 -14.06 25.68 9.98
C ARG A 280 -14.17 27.00 9.21
N ILE A 281 -14.22 26.93 7.87
CA ILE A 281 -14.35 28.12 7.02
C ILE A 281 -15.68 28.83 7.31
N LYS A 282 -16.78 28.10 7.47
CA LYS A 282 -18.07 28.68 7.85
C LYS A 282 -17.97 29.44 9.18
N LYS A 283 -17.35 28.83 10.20
CA LYS A 283 -17.13 29.47 11.50
C LYS A 283 -16.27 30.74 11.41
N GLU A 284 -15.21 30.72 10.60
CA GLU A 284 -14.36 31.89 10.37
C GLU A 284 -15.13 33.03 9.68
N ILE A 285 -15.97 32.72 8.68
CA ILE A 285 -16.86 33.69 8.03
C ILE A 285 -17.90 34.27 9.01
N ASP A 286 -18.52 33.42 9.84
CA ASP A 286 -19.53 33.86 10.81
C ASP A 286 -18.90 34.81 11.86
N ILE A 287 -17.67 34.55 12.30
CA ILE A 287 -16.90 35.44 13.19
C ILE A 287 -16.59 36.77 12.50
N LEU A 288 -16.19 36.77 11.23
CA LEU A 288 -15.90 38.00 10.48
C LEU A 288 -17.16 38.86 10.31
N LYS A 289 -18.29 38.25 9.95
CA LYS A 289 -19.59 38.95 9.84
C LYS A 289 -20.01 39.58 11.16
N HIS A 290 -19.85 38.85 12.27
CA HIS A 290 -20.19 39.38 13.59
C HIS A 290 -19.29 40.57 13.98
N LYS A 291 -17.99 40.52 13.67
CA LYS A 291 -17.07 41.66 13.88
C LYS A 291 -17.44 42.88 13.04
N GLU A 292 -17.86 42.69 11.80
CA GLU A 292 -18.33 43.79 10.94
C GLU A 292 -19.61 44.43 11.48
N GLN A 293 -20.57 43.62 11.96
CA GLN A 293 -21.80 44.13 12.59
C GLN A 293 -21.50 44.97 13.84
N MET A 294 -20.62 44.48 14.73
CA MET A 294 -20.19 45.22 15.92
C MET A 294 -19.49 46.53 15.56
N LYS A 295 -18.70 46.56 14.48
CA LYS A 295 -18.05 47.77 14.00
C LYS A 295 -19.09 48.79 13.50
N LYS A 296 -20.09 48.36 12.74
CA LYS A 296 -21.17 49.25 12.27
C LYS A 296 -21.96 49.85 13.42
N MET A 297 -22.35 49.04 14.41
CA MET A 297 -23.02 49.52 15.62
C MET A 297 -22.19 50.55 16.38
N ASN A 298 -20.88 50.33 16.52
CA ASN A 298 -20.01 51.29 17.21
C ASN A 298 -19.87 52.61 16.43
N THR A 299 -19.87 52.60 15.09
CA THR A 299 -19.86 53.83 14.29
C THR A 299 -21.18 54.60 14.42
N GLU A 300 -22.32 53.90 14.39
CA GLU A 300 -23.65 54.51 14.58
C GLU A 300 -23.82 55.11 15.99
N VAL A 301 -23.24 54.47 17.02
CA VAL A 301 -23.20 55.02 18.39
C VAL A 301 -22.32 56.27 18.47
N VAL A 302 -21.22 56.35 17.73
CA VAL A 302 -20.36 57.56 17.69
C VAL A 302 -21.02 58.71 16.94
N GLU A 303 -21.80 58.44 15.89
CA GLU A 303 -22.57 59.47 15.16
C GLU A 303 -23.82 59.95 15.91
N THR A 304 -24.36 59.16 16.84
CA THR A 304 -25.52 59.55 17.66
C THR A 304 -25.15 60.24 18.98
N ILE A 305 -23.86 60.27 19.34
CA ILE A 305 -23.37 61.17 20.39
C ILE A 305 -23.07 62.54 19.73
N GLU A 306 -24.13 63.27 19.39
CA GLU A 306 -24.03 64.73 19.34
C GLU A 306 -23.75 65.18 20.76
N VAL A 307 -22.53 65.67 21.00
CA VAL A 307 -22.17 66.33 22.25
C VAL A 307 -23.17 67.47 22.43
N PRO A 308 -23.97 67.52 23.52
CA PRO A 308 -24.83 68.66 23.75
C PRO A 308 -23.92 69.88 23.80
N ASP A 309 -24.22 70.87 22.95
CA ASP A 309 -23.59 72.18 23.01
C ASP A 309 -23.93 72.76 24.39
N PHE A 310 -23.00 72.61 25.34
CA PHE A 310 -23.10 73.22 26.65
C PHE A 310 -22.94 74.73 26.45
N GLY A 311 -24.06 75.35 26.09
CA GLY A 311 -24.21 76.79 25.98
C GLY A 311 -23.62 77.47 27.21
N LEU A 312 -22.67 78.35 26.93
CA LEU A 312 -22.06 79.35 27.80
C LEU A 312 -22.99 79.82 28.92
N TRP A 313 -22.90 79.18 30.09
CA TRP A 313 -23.26 79.79 31.36
C TRP A 313 -22.03 80.57 31.84
N ASN A 314 -21.97 81.88 31.56
CA ASN A 314 -21.31 82.84 32.45
C ASN A 314 -21.58 84.29 32.03
N ASN A 315 -22.33 84.97 32.90
CA ASN A 315 -22.14 86.34 33.40
C ASN A 315 -23.47 87.09 33.53
N LYS A 316 -24.22 86.80 34.58
CA LYS A 316 -25.06 87.81 35.23
C LYS A 316 -24.21 88.54 36.27
N LYS A 317 -23.86 89.78 35.93
CA LYS A 317 -23.35 90.79 36.86
C LYS A 317 -24.29 90.92 38.06
N PHE A 318 -23.72 90.83 39.25
CA PHE A 318 -24.25 91.49 40.43
C PHE A 318 -23.85 92.96 40.35
N GLU A 319 -24.82 93.87 40.22
CA GLU A 319 -24.69 95.28 40.59
C GLU A 319 -25.94 95.64 41.42
N ASN A 320 -25.67 96.45 42.45
CA ASN A 320 -26.48 96.78 43.64
C ASN A 320 -27.81 97.49 43.37
#